data_AF-A0A7J4N4S3-F1
#
_entry.id   AF-A0A7J4N4S3-F1
#
_cell.length_a   1.000
_cell.length_b   1.000
_cell.length_c   1.000
_cell.angle_alpha   90.00
_cell.angle_beta   90.00
_cell.angle_gamma   90.00
#
_symmetry.space_group_name_H-M   'P 1'
#
loop_
_entity.id
_entity.type
_entity.pdbx_description
1 polymer ?
#
loop_
_entity_poly.entity_id
_entity_poly.type
_entity_poly.pdbx_seq_one_letter_code
_entity_poly.pdbx_strand_id
1 'polypeptide(L)' 'MKTWVATCPECGSADVVYEAGMMMGQKYRCQKCGYIGSFVLEKEIEVEKEVSGEHHA' A
#
# COMPACT_ATOMS: atom_id res chain seq x y z
N MET A 1 10.25 5.10 13.97
CA MET A 1 8.97 4.60 14.52
C MET A 1 8.54 3.39 13.71
N LYS A 2 7.91 2.38 14.32
CA LYS A 2 7.45 1.20 13.58
C LYS A 2 6.03 1.44 13.06
N THR A 3 5.76 1.02 11.84
CA THR A 3 4.43 1.04 11.23
C THR A 3 4.27 -0.14 10.26
N TRP A 4 3.06 -0.38 9.79
CA TRP A 4 2.74 -1.45 8.84
C TRP A 4 2.41 -0.86 7.47
N VAL A 5 2.83 -1.56 6.42
CA VAL A 5 2.52 -1.22 5.03
C VAL A 5 2.02 -2.45 4.28
N ALA A 6 1.02 -2.28 3.43
CA ALA A 6 0.54 -3.31 2.53
C ALA A 6 1.45 -3.41 1.29
N THR A 7 1.79 -4.63 0.90
CA THR A 7 2.69 -4.91 -0.23
C THR A 7 2.13 -5.98 -1.16
N CYS A 8 2.55 -5.93 -2.42
CA CYS A 8 2.16 -6.89 -3.43
C CYS A 8 2.71 -8.29 -3.13
N PRO A 9 1.90 -9.35 -3.16
CA PRO A 9 2.38 -10.72 -2.89
C PRO A 9 3.31 -11.26 -3.99
N GLU A 10 3.23 -10.73 -5.20
CA GLU A 10 4.04 -11.19 -6.35
C GLU A 10 5.42 -10.53 -6.42
N CYS A 11 5.49 -9.21 -6.20
CA CYS A 11 6.73 -8.44 -6.40
C CYS A 11 7.24 -7.70 -5.16
N GLY A 12 6.49 -7.72 -4.05
CA GLY A 12 6.87 -7.04 -2.81
C GLY A 12 6.75 -5.51 -2.82
N SER A 13 6.32 -4.90 -3.92
CA SER A 13 6.11 -3.46 -4.00
C SER A 13 5.00 -2.97 -3.06
N ALA A 14 5.20 -1.83 -2.39
CA ALA A 14 4.15 -1.13 -1.63
C ALA A 14 3.19 -0.30 -2.53
N ASP A 15 3.46 -0.25 -3.84
CA ASP A 15 2.65 0.45 -4.84
C ASP A 15 1.42 -0.41 -5.23
N VAL A 16 0.53 -0.59 -4.25
CA VAL A 16 -0.74 -1.32 -4.36
C VAL A 16 -1.91 -0.38 -4.09
N VAL A 17 -2.85 -0.34 -5.02
CA VAL A 17 -4.04 0.52 -4.92
C VAL A 17 -5.30 -0.33 -4.80
N TYR A 18 -6.25 0.14 -4.02
CA TYR A 18 -7.57 -0.47 -3.94
C TYR A 18 -8.34 -0.23 -5.23
N GLU A 19 -8.77 -1.31 -5.87
CA GLU A 19 -9.67 -1.30 -7.01
C GLU A 19 -11.04 -1.80 -6.55
N ALA A 20 -12.02 -0.90 -6.49
CA ALA A 20 -13.36 -1.22 -6.03
C ALA A 20 -14.03 -2.21 -7.01
N GLY A 21 -14.20 -3.46 -6.57
CA GLY A 21 -14.71 -4.56 -7.40
C GLY A 21 -16.24 -4.70 -7.44
N MET A 22 -17.01 -3.67 -7.06
CA MET A 22 -18.47 -3.72 -6.90
C MET A 22 -18.94 -5.05 -6.26
N MET A 23 -19.69 -5.88 -6.99
CA MET A 23 -20.24 -7.17 -6.53
C MET A 23 -19.16 -8.23 -6.19
N MET A 24 -17.96 -8.10 -6.74
CA MET A 24 -16.89 -9.11 -6.65
C MET A 24 -15.96 -8.91 -5.44
N GLY A 25 -16.28 -7.96 -4.55
CA GLY A 25 -15.53 -7.67 -3.34
C GLY A 25 -14.31 -6.78 -3.55
N GLN A 26 -13.52 -6.66 -2.48
CA GLN A 26 -12.31 -5.86 -2.43
C GLN A 26 -11.22 -6.48 -3.31
N LYS A 27 -10.66 -5.70 -4.25
CA LYS A 27 -9.50 -6.08 -5.05
C LYS A 27 -8.42 -5.02 -4.93
N TYR A 28 -7.18 -5.44 -5.08
CA TYR A 28 -6.00 -4.61 -5.09
C TYR A 28 -5.29 -4.78 -6.42
N ARG A 29 -4.82 -3.68 -6.99
CA ARG A 29 -3.96 -3.66 -8.16
C ARG A 29 -2.57 -3.20 -7.78
N CYS A 30 -1.54 -3.96 -8.15
CA CYS A 30 -0.16 -3.49 -8.06
C CYS A 30 0.22 -2.72 -9.32
N GLN A 31 0.66 -1.48 -9.15
CA GLN A 31 1.06 -0.60 -10.25
C GLN A 31 2.45 -0.94 -10.81
N LYS A 32 3.23 -1.80 -10.13
CA LYS A 32 4.56 -2.25 -10.59
C LYS A 32 4.54 -3.49 -11.46
N CYS A 33 3.86 -4.56 -11.02
CA CYS A 33 3.87 -5.84 -11.74
C CYS A 33 2.52 -6.22 -12.36
N GLY A 34 1.46 -5.45 -12.11
CA GLY A 34 0.13 -5.71 -12.66
C GLY A 34 -0.67 -6.78 -11.91
N TYR A 35 -0.23 -7.27 -10.75
CA TYR A 35 -1.03 -8.15 -9.89
C TYR A 35 -2.42 -7.54 -9.63
N ILE A 36 -3.48 -8.34 -9.79
CA ILE A 36 -4.85 -7.99 -9.41
C ILE A 36 -5.41 -9.12 -8.56
N GLY A 37 -5.77 -8.84 -7.32
CA GLY A 37 -6.36 -9.86 -6.45
C GLY A 37 -6.83 -9.31 -5.12
N SER A 38 -7.47 -10.14 -4.31
CA SER A 38 -8.07 -9.73 -3.04
C SER A 38 -7.09 -9.73 -1.86
N PHE A 39 -5.80 -10.03 -2.10
CA PHE A 39 -4.80 -10.18 -1.05
C PHE A 39 -3.64 -9.19 -1.18
N VAL A 40 -3.13 -8.76 -0.03
CA VAL A 40 -1.89 -8.00 0.14
C VAL A 40 -1.12 -8.58 1.33
N LEU A 41 0.20 -8.37 1.37
CA LEU A 41 1.04 -8.76 2.49
C LEU A 41 1.33 -7.55 3.38
N GLU A 42 1.04 -7.66 4.66
CA GLU A 42 1.41 -6.63 5.65
C GLU A 42 2.86 -6.82 6.08
N LYS A 43 3.64 -5.74 6.03
CA LYS A 43 5.04 -5.72 6.43
C LYS A 43 5.29 -4.61 7.44
N GLU A 44 5.91 -4.94 8.57
CA GLU A 44 6.40 -3.94 9.52
C GLU A 44 7.64 -3.25 8.93
N ILE A 45 7.65 -1.92 8.96
CA ILE A 45 8.77 -1.09 8.54
C ILE A 45 9.11 -0.07 9.61
N GLU A 46 10.37 0.36 9.62
CA GLU A 46 10.84 1.47 10.43
C GLU A 46 10.85 2.74 9.57
N VAL A 47 10.08 3.75 9.97
CA VAL A 47 10.05 5.07 9.33
C VAL A 47 10.76 6.09 10.20
N GLU A 48 11.64 6.86 9.58
CA GLU A 48 12.28 8.03 10.16
C GLU A 48 11.32 9.22 10.06
N LYS A 49 11.25 10.05 11.11
CA LYS A 49 10.40 11.25 11.10
C LYS A 49 11.06 12.31 10.23
N GLU A 50 10.62 12.46 8.99
CA GLU A 50 10.83 13.72 8.27
C GLU A 50 9.72 14.70 8.69
N VAL A 51 10.11 15.72 9.46
CA VAL A 51 9.23 16.85 9.78
C VAL A 51 9.20 17.76 8.56
N SER A 52 8.23 17.57 7.65
CA SER A 52 7.94 18.57 6.62
C SER A 52 6.99 19.63 7.20
N GLY A 53 7.57 20.77 7.58
CA GLY A 53 7.02 22.12 7.41
C GLY A 53 5.55 22.40 7.73
N GLU A 54 5.36 23.06 8.86
CA GLU A 54 4.51 24.24 9.09
C GLU A 54 3.61 24.70 7.90
N HIS A 55 2.29 24.57 8.04
CA HIS A 55 1.33 25.43 7.32
C HIS A 55 0.78 26.48 8.29
N HIS A 56 1.33 27.68 8.20
CA HIS A 56 0.78 28.92 8.75
C HIS A 56 0.25 29.73 7.56
N ALA A 57 -1.07 29.92 7.48
CA ALA A 57 -1.75 31.00 6.77
C ALA A 57 -3.22 31.06 7.20
#